data_AF-A0A229T082-F1
#
_entry.id   AF-A0A229T082-F1
#
_cell.length_a   1.000
_cell.length_b   1.000
_cell.length_c   1.000
_cell.angle_alpha   90.00
_cell.angle_beta   90.00
_cell.angle_gamma   90.00
#
_symmetry.space_group_name_H-M   'P 1'
#
loop_
_entity.id
_entity.type
_entity.pdbx_description
1 polymer ?
#
loop_
_entity_poly.entity_id
_entity_poly.type
_entity_poly.pdbx_seq_one_letter_code
_entity_poly.pdbx_strand_id
1 'polypeptide(L)'
;MNSRVPDPEDVDATFAAIVADLRAEGVGLIDDEAERTPARPEAAEPEKPAEPEKPVADAGWRGGGTPWEDTVLGDDPAGDDEHYVPPEPPPLPRPGKGAFVVLLFFVAGLLLLIVPGVVGVSTTVATPLGILALATAIALLLLRVKQGPPDGDGAQV
;
A
#
# COMPACT_ATOMS: atom_id res chain seq x y z
N MET A 1 5.43 38.44 -5.52
CA MET A 1 4.43 37.72 -6.35
C MET A 1 3.21 37.48 -5.47
N ASN A 2 2.06 38.10 -5.76
CA ASN A 2 0.84 37.90 -4.97
C ASN A 2 0.15 36.60 -5.42
N SER A 3 0.02 35.65 -4.49
CA SER A 3 -0.83 34.47 -4.65
C SER A 3 -2.28 34.93 -4.75
N ARG A 4 -2.87 34.86 -5.95
CA ARG A 4 -4.32 35.01 -6.10
C ARG A 4 -4.96 33.74 -5.54
N VAL A 5 -5.63 33.86 -4.41
CA VAL A 5 -6.62 32.86 -4.00
C VAL A 5 -7.74 32.93 -5.06
N PRO A 6 -8.10 31.81 -5.72
CA PRO A 6 -9.19 31.81 -6.70
C PRO A 6 -10.49 32.22 -6.01
N ASP A 7 -11.34 32.94 -6.74
CA ASP A 7 -12.66 33.37 -6.25
C ASP A 7 -13.46 32.12 -5.87
N PRO A 8 -14.15 32.07 -4.72
CA PRO A 8 -14.98 30.92 -4.33
C PRO A 8 -15.93 30.45 -5.43
N GLU A 9 -16.49 31.36 -6.23
CA GLU A 9 -17.39 30.99 -7.33
C GLU A 9 -16.67 30.20 -8.44
N ASP A 10 -15.40 30.49 -8.73
CA ASP A 10 -14.59 29.74 -9.71
C ASP A 10 -14.29 28.33 -9.22
N VAL A 11 -14.08 28.18 -7.90
CA VAL A 11 -13.84 26.88 -7.25
C VAL A 11 -15.10 26.02 -7.31
N ASP A 12 -16.25 26.61 -6.97
CA ASP A 12 -17.54 25.93 -6.99
C ASP A 12 -17.93 25.50 -8.41
N ALA A 13 -17.70 26.35 -9.41
CA ALA A 13 -17.95 26.02 -10.82
C ALA A 13 -17.06 24.86 -11.30
N THR A 14 -15.78 24.87 -10.93
CA THR A 14 -14.84 23.79 -11.28
C THR A 14 -15.21 22.48 -10.61
N PHE A 15 -15.60 22.54 -9.34
CA PHE A 15 -16.05 21.36 -8.60
C PHE A 15 -17.35 20.77 -9.18
N ALA A 16 -18.32 21.63 -9.53
CA ALA A 16 -19.56 21.20 -10.17
C ALA A 16 -19.31 20.50 -11.51
N ALA A 17 -18.35 20.97 -12.31
CA ALA A 17 -17.97 20.33 -13.56
C ALA A 17 -17.38 18.92 -13.33
N ILE A 18 -16.51 18.75 -12.34
CA ILE A 18 -15.93 17.45 -11.97
C ILE A 18 -17.04 16.49 -11.49
N VAL A 19 -17.96 16.95 -10.64
CA VAL A 19 -19.07 16.14 -10.13
C VAL A 19 -20.02 15.74 -11.25
N ALA A 20 -20.29 16.63 -12.21
CA ALA A 20 -21.15 16.33 -13.36
C ALA A 20 -20.54 15.26 -14.27
N ASP A 21 -19.25 15.35 -14.56
CA ASP A 21 -18.51 14.36 -15.34
C ASP A 21 -18.52 12.99 -14.63
N LEU A 22 -18.23 12.97 -13.34
CA LEU A 22 -18.22 11.76 -12.52
C LEU A 22 -19.60 11.10 -12.41
N ARG A 23 -20.68 11.90 -12.33
CA ARG A 23 -22.06 11.39 -12.37
C ARG A 23 -22.43 10.86 -13.76
N ALA A 24 -21.95 11.48 -14.83
CA ALA A 24 -22.13 10.97 -16.19
C ALA A 24 -21.43 9.62 -16.40
N GLU A 25 -20.32 9.38 -15.70
CA GLU A 25 -19.62 8.08 -15.63
C GLU A 25 -20.32 7.05 -14.71
N GLY A 26 -21.42 7.42 -14.05
CA GLY A 26 -22.24 6.52 -13.23
C GLY A 26 -21.83 6.41 -11.76
N VAL A 27 -20.91 7.26 -11.29
CA VAL A 27 -20.49 7.30 -9.88
C VAL A 27 -21.58 7.99 -9.04
N GLY A 28 -21.98 7.35 -7.93
CA GLY A 28 -22.97 7.89 -7.00
C GLY A 28 -24.42 7.49 -7.28
N LEU A 29 -24.68 6.59 -8.24
CA LEU A 29 -26.00 6.02 -8.53
C LEU A 29 -26.29 4.74 -7.71
N ILE A 30 -25.88 4.70 -6.44
CA ILE A 30 -26.23 3.56 -5.58
C ILE A 30 -27.69 3.73 -5.17
N ASP A 31 -28.53 2.76 -5.49
CA ASP A 31 -29.99 2.77 -5.33
C ASP A 31 -30.44 3.23 -3.91
N ASP A 32 -31.15 4.37 -3.85
CA ASP A 32 -31.83 4.92 -2.66
C ASP A 32 -33.07 4.10 -2.20
N GLU A 33 -33.11 2.80 -2.48
CA GLU A 33 -34.19 1.88 -2.06
C GLU A 33 -33.85 1.12 -0.76
N ALA A 34 -32.63 1.25 -0.22
CA ALA A 34 -32.17 0.50 0.95
C ALA A 34 -32.30 1.23 2.30
N GLU A 35 -32.70 2.52 2.34
CA GLU A 35 -32.89 3.25 3.61
C GLU A 35 -34.34 3.20 4.12
N ARG A 36 -34.93 2.00 4.15
CA ARG A 36 -36.03 1.72 5.08
C ARG A 36 -35.42 1.36 6.42
N THR A 37 -34.97 2.36 7.16
CA THR A 37 -34.48 2.22 8.54
C THR A 37 -35.51 1.43 9.37
N PRO A 38 -35.26 0.19 9.81
CA PRO A 38 -36.07 -0.37 10.87
C PRO A 38 -35.64 0.36 12.13
N ALA A 39 -36.60 1.00 12.79
CA ALA A 39 -36.40 1.67 14.08
C ALA A 39 -35.63 0.73 15.02
N ARG A 40 -34.38 1.10 15.33
CA ARG A 40 -33.54 0.41 16.30
C ARG A 40 -34.27 0.46 17.65
N PRO A 41 -34.56 -0.68 18.30
CA PRO A 41 -35.13 -0.66 19.64
C PRO A 41 -34.14 0.05 20.56
N GLU A 42 -34.67 1.02 21.31
CA GLU A 42 -34.00 1.80 22.34
C GLU A 42 -33.26 0.85 23.29
N ALA A 43 -31.93 0.81 23.16
CA ALA A 43 -31.08 0.00 24.01
C ALA A 43 -31.01 0.70 25.38
N ALA A 44 -31.50 0.02 26.40
CA ALA A 44 -31.41 0.44 27.80
C ALA A 44 -29.99 0.89 28.15
N GLU A 45 -29.87 2.04 28.81
CA GLU A 45 -28.61 2.55 29.34
C GLU A 45 -27.99 1.52 30.29
N PRO A 46 -26.72 1.10 30.09
CA PRO A 46 -26.03 0.29 31.08
C PRO A 46 -25.61 1.20 32.25
N GLU A 47 -26.01 0.83 33.46
CA GLU A 47 -25.55 1.44 34.71
C GLU A 47 -24.01 1.45 34.77
N LYS A 48 -23.44 2.65 35.01
CA LYS A 48 -22.00 2.89 35.09
C LYS A 48 -21.39 2.13 36.29
N PRO A 49 -20.46 1.18 36.08
CA PRO A 49 -19.75 0.55 37.20
C PRO A 49 -18.85 1.57 37.91
N ALA A 50 -18.74 1.42 39.23
CA ALA A 50 -17.90 2.24 40.10
C ALA A 50 -16.47 2.40 39.55
N GLU A 51 -15.99 3.65 39.54
CA GLU A 51 -14.68 4.05 39.03
C GLU A 51 -13.58 3.40 39.88
N PRO A 52 -12.72 2.53 39.33
CA PRO A 52 -11.57 2.01 40.07
C PRO A 52 -10.59 3.14 40.33
N GLU A 53 -10.02 3.19 41.54
CA GLU A 53 -8.96 4.13 41.90
C GLU A 53 -7.84 4.09 40.86
N LYS A 54 -7.53 5.26 40.29
CA LYS A 54 -6.45 5.42 39.32
C LYS A 54 -5.13 5.02 40.00
N PRO A 55 -4.34 4.09 39.44
CA PRO A 55 -2.99 3.90 39.92
C PRO A 55 -2.23 5.21 39.75
N VAL A 56 -1.48 5.57 40.79
CA VAL A 56 -0.58 6.73 40.78
C VAL A 56 0.27 6.62 39.52
N ALA A 57 0.18 7.64 38.66
CA ALA A 57 0.93 7.72 37.42
C ALA A 57 2.40 8.06 37.74
N ASP A 58 3.08 7.14 38.42
CA ASP A 58 4.51 7.27 38.67
C ASP A 58 5.26 6.76 37.43
N ALA A 59 6.02 7.68 36.82
CA ALA A 59 6.93 7.48 35.70
C ALA A 59 6.29 7.19 34.33
N GLY A 60 5.41 8.09 33.87
CA GLY A 60 5.11 8.24 32.45
C GLY A 60 6.31 8.78 31.67
N TRP A 61 6.31 8.56 30.34
CA TRP A 61 7.24 9.02 29.28
C TRP A 61 7.79 10.47 29.32
N ARG A 62 7.41 11.27 30.33
CA ARG A 62 7.90 12.63 30.59
C ARG A 62 8.84 12.72 31.81
N GLY A 63 8.98 11.65 32.59
CA GLY A 63 10.02 11.54 33.61
C GLY A 63 11.29 10.99 32.98
N GLY A 64 12.21 11.88 32.61
CA GLY A 64 13.56 11.49 32.18
C GLY A 64 14.25 10.75 33.31
N GLY A 65 14.80 9.58 33.01
CA GLY A 65 15.26 8.60 34.01
C GLY A 65 14.93 7.16 33.61
N THR A 66 14.79 6.90 32.32
CA THR A 66 14.65 5.56 31.81
C THR A 66 16.05 4.96 31.61
N PRO A 67 16.30 3.72 32.04
CA PRO A 67 17.62 3.09 31.95
C PRO A 67 18.15 2.93 30.51
N TRP A 68 17.31 3.16 29.48
CA TRP A 68 17.76 3.17 28.10
C TRP A 68 18.45 4.50 27.72
N GLU A 69 18.16 5.61 28.40
CA GLU A 69 18.81 6.91 28.15
C GLU A 69 20.31 6.83 28.48
N ASP A 70 20.69 6.19 29.59
CA ASP A 70 22.10 5.96 29.94
C ASP A 70 22.83 5.08 28.91
N THR A 71 22.13 4.16 28.24
CA THR A 71 22.75 3.29 27.23
C THR A 71 22.87 3.94 25.84
N VAL A 72 22.06 4.95 25.53
CA VAL A 72 22.04 5.61 24.20
C VAL A 72 22.77 6.96 24.23
N LEU A 73 22.72 7.65 25.36
CA LEU A 73 23.28 8.99 25.55
C LEU A 73 24.44 9.03 26.55
N GLY A 74 24.78 7.89 27.18
CA GLY A 74 25.97 7.76 28.00
C GLY A 74 27.26 7.72 27.17
N ASP A 75 28.40 7.83 27.83
CA ASP A 75 29.72 7.74 27.19
C ASP A 75 29.87 6.41 26.45
N ASP A 76 30.19 6.47 25.15
CA ASP A 76 30.46 5.28 24.34
C ASP A 76 31.72 4.58 24.89
N PRO A 77 31.62 3.34 25.38
CA PRO A 77 32.80 2.62 25.90
C PRO A 77 33.78 2.23 24.78
N ALA A 78 33.36 2.29 23.51
CA ALA A 78 34.25 2.21 22.35
C ALA A 78 34.74 3.64 22.05
N GLY A 79 36.01 3.92 22.31
CA GLY A 79 36.58 5.25 22.03
C GLY A 79 36.34 5.70 20.58
N ASP A 80 36.35 7.03 20.38
CA ASP A 80 35.95 7.76 19.15
C ASP A 80 36.56 7.28 17.81
N ASP A 81 37.49 6.31 17.82
CA ASP A 81 38.27 5.87 16.66
C ASP A 81 37.90 4.48 16.12
N GLU A 82 37.06 3.68 16.80
CA GLU A 82 36.70 2.31 16.40
C GLU A 82 35.33 2.24 15.69
N HIS A 83 35.20 2.96 14.58
CA HIS A 83 33.96 2.94 13.78
C HIS A 83 33.84 1.65 12.95
N TYR A 84 32.73 0.93 13.13
CA TYR A 84 32.36 -0.18 12.25
C TYR A 84 32.20 0.32 10.81
N VAL A 85 33.07 -0.14 9.91
CA VAL A 85 32.91 0.05 8.45
C VAL A 85 32.16 -1.18 7.94
N PRO A 86 30.90 -1.03 7.49
CA PRO A 86 30.17 -2.14 6.90
C PRO A 86 30.96 -2.70 5.72
N PRO A 87 31.11 -4.03 5.61
CA PRO A 87 31.70 -4.63 4.42
C PRO A 87 30.88 -4.22 3.19
N GLU A 88 31.54 -4.14 2.05
CA GLU A 88 30.84 -3.80 0.80
C GLU A 88 29.72 -4.82 0.54
N PRO A 89 28.52 -4.36 0.14
CA PRO A 89 27.39 -5.25 -0.05
C PRO A 89 27.66 -6.23 -1.20
N PRO A 90 27.24 -7.49 -1.07
CA PRO A 90 27.35 -8.45 -2.16
C PRO A 90 26.60 -7.95 -3.40
N PRO A 91 27.05 -8.29 -4.63
CA PRO A 91 26.43 -7.81 -5.85
C PRO A 91 24.98 -8.28 -5.95
N LEU A 92 24.12 -7.41 -6.47
CA LEU A 92 22.69 -7.71 -6.60
C LEU A 92 22.45 -8.91 -7.54
N PRO A 93 21.52 -9.82 -7.20
CA PRO A 93 21.18 -10.94 -8.06
C PRO A 93 20.58 -10.45 -9.38
N ARG A 94 21.11 -10.95 -10.50
CA ARG A 94 20.59 -10.62 -11.83
C ARG A 94 19.22 -11.27 -12.03
N PRO A 95 18.24 -10.57 -12.63
CA PRO A 95 16.94 -11.17 -12.93
C PRO A 95 17.10 -12.34 -13.90
N GLY A 96 16.84 -13.56 -13.43
CA GLY A 96 16.94 -14.77 -14.25
C GLY A 96 15.88 -14.84 -15.36
N LYS A 97 16.11 -15.64 -16.40
CA LYS A 97 15.22 -15.80 -17.59
C LYS A 97 13.74 -16.02 -17.24
N GLY A 98 13.44 -16.69 -16.13
CA GLY A 98 12.06 -16.86 -15.65
C GLY A 98 11.34 -15.55 -15.31
N ALA A 99 12.04 -14.52 -14.82
CA ALA A 99 11.47 -13.20 -14.57
C ALA A 99 10.99 -12.55 -15.88
N PHE A 100 11.75 -12.75 -16.96
CA PHE A 100 11.41 -12.21 -18.27
C PHE A 100 10.14 -12.85 -18.83
N VAL A 101 9.94 -14.16 -18.64
CA VAL A 101 8.71 -14.85 -19.06
C VAL A 101 7.50 -14.30 -18.31
N VAL A 102 7.60 -14.14 -16.99
CA VAL A 102 6.52 -13.57 -16.17
C VAL A 102 6.19 -12.14 -16.62
N LEU A 103 7.22 -11.32 -16.82
CA LEU A 103 7.06 -9.95 -17.31
C LEU A 103 6.37 -9.91 -18.68
N LEU A 104 6.74 -10.81 -19.60
CA LEU A 104 6.13 -10.91 -20.93
C LEU A 104 4.63 -11.21 -20.83
N PHE A 105 4.23 -12.21 -20.04
CA PHE A 105 2.83 -12.56 -19.84
C PHE A 105 2.04 -11.43 -19.19
N PHE A 106 2.65 -10.73 -18.22
CA PHE A 106 2.03 -9.60 -17.55
C PHE A 106 1.77 -8.44 -18.51
N VAL A 107 2.78 -8.03 -19.28
CA VAL A 107 2.67 -6.95 -20.26
C VAL A 107 1.69 -7.31 -21.37
N ALA A 108 1.75 -8.55 -21.89
CA ALA A 108 0.82 -9.02 -22.90
C ALA A 108 -0.63 -9.01 -22.38
N GLY A 109 -0.87 -9.56 -21.19
CA GLY A 109 -2.21 -9.56 -20.56
C GLY A 109 -2.77 -8.16 -20.37
N LEU A 110 -1.93 -7.22 -19.92
CA LEU A 110 -2.32 -5.82 -19.75
C LEU A 110 -2.63 -5.16 -21.11
N LEU A 111 -1.80 -5.40 -22.13
CA LEU A 111 -2.00 -4.85 -23.47
C LEU A 111 -3.31 -5.35 -24.09
N LEU A 112 -3.64 -6.63 -23.94
CA LEU A 112 -4.91 -7.20 -24.39
C LEU A 112 -6.12 -6.56 -23.70
N LEU A 113 -6.00 -6.16 -22.42
CA LEU A 113 -7.09 -5.55 -21.66
C LEU A 113 -7.28 -4.06 -21.96
N ILE A 114 -6.19 -3.29 -22.09
CA ILE A 114 -6.26 -1.83 -22.27
C ILE A 114 -6.54 -1.46 -23.73
N VAL A 115 -5.83 -2.09 -24.68
CA VAL A 115 -5.92 -1.70 -26.10
C VAL A 115 -5.97 -2.95 -27.01
N PRO A 116 -7.07 -3.71 -26.99
CA PRO A 116 -7.21 -4.93 -27.81
C PRO A 116 -7.09 -4.65 -29.32
N GLY A 117 -7.43 -3.42 -29.75
CA GLY A 117 -7.35 -2.99 -31.14
C GLY A 117 -5.94 -2.96 -31.72
N VAL A 118 -4.89 -2.78 -30.91
CA VAL A 118 -3.48 -2.80 -31.37
C VAL A 118 -3.06 -4.20 -31.81
N VAL A 119 -3.68 -5.23 -31.25
CA VAL A 119 -3.42 -6.64 -31.59
C VAL A 119 -4.33 -7.11 -32.74
N GLY A 120 -5.29 -6.29 -33.18
CA GLY A 120 -6.26 -6.65 -34.22
C GLY A 120 -7.29 -7.70 -33.77
N VAL A 121 -7.48 -7.86 -32.45
CA VAL A 121 -8.39 -8.86 -31.85
C VAL A 121 -9.64 -8.16 -31.32
N SER A 122 -10.81 -8.81 -31.44
CA SER A 122 -12.06 -8.28 -30.89
C SER A 122 -12.06 -8.32 -29.36
N THR A 123 -12.69 -7.33 -28.73
CA THR A 123 -12.80 -7.24 -27.26
C THR A 123 -13.39 -8.51 -26.64
N THR A 124 -14.37 -9.14 -27.29
CA THR A 124 -14.99 -10.40 -26.85
C THR A 124 -13.98 -11.52 -26.61
N VAL A 125 -12.89 -11.56 -27.39
CA VAL A 125 -11.83 -12.57 -27.29
C VAL A 125 -10.65 -12.06 -26.48
N ALA A 126 -10.32 -10.77 -26.60
CA ALA A 126 -9.19 -10.16 -25.93
C ALA A 126 -9.37 -10.10 -24.41
N THR A 127 -10.57 -9.80 -23.91
CA THR A 127 -10.84 -9.73 -22.46
C THR A 127 -10.57 -11.05 -21.73
N PRO A 128 -11.15 -12.21 -22.13
CA PRO A 128 -10.86 -13.47 -21.45
C PRO A 128 -9.39 -13.90 -21.61
N LEU A 129 -8.77 -13.68 -22.77
CA LEU A 129 -7.34 -13.98 -22.96
C LEU A 129 -6.44 -13.11 -22.08
N GLY A 130 -6.74 -11.82 -21.97
CA GLY A 130 -6.01 -10.88 -21.12
C GLY A 130 -6.08 -11.29 -19.65
N ILE A 131 -7.26 -11.67 -19.17
CA ILE A 131 -7.47 -12.19 -17.81
C ILE A 131 -6.67 -13.48 -17.58
N LEU A 132 -6.75 -14.45 -18.51
CA LEU A 132 -6.00 -15.71 -18.40
C LEU A 132 -4.48 -15.48 -18.43
N ALA A 133 -4.00 -14.57 -19.28
CA ALA A 133 -2.59 -14.20 -19.33
C ALA A 133 -2.13 -13.57 -18.00
N LEU A 134 -2.94 -12.68 -17.42
CA LEU A 134 -2.64 -12.04 -16.15
C LEU A 134 -2.66 -13.04 -14.98
N ALA A 135 -3.66 -13.93 -14.94
CA ALA A 135 -3.74 -15.01 -13.96
C ALA A 135 -2.53 -15.95 -14.07
N THR A 136 -2.11 -16.28 -15.29
CA THR A 136 -0.90 -17.09 -15.54
C THR A 136 0.36 -16.39 -15.06
N ALA A 137 0.51 -15.08 -15.35
CA ALA A 137 1.63 -14.29 -14.88
C ALA A 137 1.72 -14.29 -13.35
N ILE A 138 0.59 -14.05 -12.67
CA ILE A 138 0.52 -14.07 -11.20
C ILE A 138 0.84 -15.46 -10.66
N ALA A 139 0.26 -16.52 -11.22
CA ALA A 139 0.52 -17.89 -10.80
C ALA A 139 2.02 -18.24 -10.94
N LEU A 140 2.64 -17.88 -12.05
CA LEU A 140 4.09 -18.06 -12.25
C LEU A 140 4.90 -17.25 -11.23
N LEU A 141 4.48 -16.03 -10.90
CA LEU A 141 5.15 -15.17 -9.92
C LEU A 141 5.10 -15.81 -8.52
N LEU A 142 3.95 -16.35 -8.12
CA LEU A 142 3.77 -17.07 -6.86
C LEU A 142 4.61 -18.36 -6.82
N LEU A 143 4.67 -19.12 -7.92
CA LEU A 143 5.54 -20.28 -8.02
C LEU A 143 7.03 -19.90 -7.89
N ARG A 144 7.41 -18.73 -8.41
CA ARG A 144 8.78 -18.22 -8.36
C ARG A 144 9.19 -17.77 -6.96
N VAL A 145 8.26 -17.20 -6.19
CA VAL A 145 8.49 -16.86 -4.76
C VAL A 145 8.82 -18.13 -3.97
N LYS A 146 8.16 -19.26 -4.27
CA LYS A 146 8.42 -20.54 -3.60
C LYS A 146 9.76 -21.17 -3.96
N GLN A 147 10.32 -20.88 -5.15
CA GLN A 147 11.52 -21.56 -5.65
C GLN A 147 12.85 -21.05 -5.06
N GLY A 148 12.83 -19.98 -4.25
CA GLY A 148 14.03 -19.44 -3.62
C GLY A 148 15.05 -18.87 -4.61
N PRO A 149 16.00 -18.03 -4.15
CA PRO A 149 17.12 -17.62 -4.99
C PRO A 149 17.91 -18.87 -5.45
N PRO A 150 18.27 -18.98 -6.74
CA PRO A 150 19.15 -20.06 -7.18
C PRO A 150 20.49 -19.92 -6.45
N ASP A 151 21.05 -21.04 -5.97
CA ASP A 151 22.33 -21.09 -5.29
C ASP A 151 23.41 -20.46 -6.17
N GLY A 152 23.78 -19.22 -5.82
CA GLY A 152 24.88 -18.48 -6.40
C GLY A 152 26.09 -18.71 -5.51
N ASP A 153 27.03 -19.51 -6.01
CA ASP A 153 28.36 -19.77 -5.47
C ASP A 153 29.04 -18.46 -5.02
N GLY A 154 28.90 -18.15 -3.74
CA GLY A 154 29.52 -17.01 -3.05
C GLY A 154 30.43 -17.44 -1.92
N ALA A 155 30.86 -18.71 -1.88
CA ALA A 155 31.67 -19.26 -0.81
C ALA A 155 32.76 -20.18 -1.36
N GLN A 156 33.81 -19.60 -1.93
CA GLN A 156 35.14 -20.22 -1.97
C GLN A 156 36.22 -19.15 -1.79
N VAL A 157 36.55 -18.82 -0.53
CA VAL A 157 37.89 -18.94 0.11
C VAL A 157 37.78 -18.63 1.60
#